data_AF-A0A221T3J0-F1
#
_entry.id   AF-A0A221T3J0-F1
#
_cell.length_a   1.000
_cell.length_b   1.000
_cell.length_c   1.000
_cell.angle_alpha   90.00
_cell.angle_beta   90.00
_cell.angle_gamma   90.00
#
_symmetry.space_group_name_H-M   'P 1'
#
loop_
_entity.id
_entity.type
_entity.pdbx_description
1 polymer ?
#
loop_
_entity_poly.entity_id
_entity_poly.type
_entity_poly.pdbx_seq_one_letter_code
_entity_poly.pdbx_strand_id
1 'polypeptide(L)'
;MDHFNIGGYHIKGYKEHDTMDGVAYVCTIWREGRKVGSAEQSGRGGSTMLYFADRAEQTAFEALATSRPAREYDDFTVPADGESLVEELITGWQFDRESRKKIVVRTSRKDDLGDLEIKGFKAAVSPAVLRQLKVQDPAITHYWETGKGWKAL
;
A
#
# COMPACT_ATOMS: atom_id res chain seq x y z
N MET A 1 5.05 -6.77 16.23
CA MET A 1 5.67 -6.01 15.12
C MET A 1 4.54 -5.37 14.39
N ASP A 2 4.51 -4.04 14.33
CA ASP A 2 3.37 -3.32 13.77
C ASP A 2 3.40 -3.45 12.25
N HIS A 3 2.26 -3.83 11.68
CA HIS A 3 2.05 -3.95 10.24
C HIS A 3 1.11 -2.84 9.82
N PHE A 4 1.40 -2.22 8.68
CA PHE A 4 0.47 -1.32 8.03
C PHE A 4 -0.85 -2.07 7.83
N ASN A 5 -1.93 -1.43 8.26
CA ASN A 5 -3.26 -2.02 8.23
C ASN A 5 -4.32 -0.97 7.89
N ILE A 6 -5.38 -1.42 7.26
CA ILE A 6 -6.55 -0.62 6.89
C ILE A 6 -7.78 -1.34 7.46
N GLY A 7 -8.52 -0.68 8.34
CA GLY A 7 -9.70 -1.29 8.99
C GLY A 7 -9.40 -2.61 9.73
N GLY A 8 -8.18 -2.76 10.26
CA GLY A 8 -7.71 -3.97 10.92
C GLY A 8 -7.17 -5.07 9.98
N TYR A 9 -7.28 -4.88 8.65
CA TYR A 9 -6.72 -5.80 7.67
C TYR A 9 -5.27 -5.47 7.35
N HIS A 10 -4.43 -6.49 7.23
CA HIS A 10 -3.05 -6.39 6.76
C HIS A 10 -2.69 -7.63 5.93
N ILE A 11 -1.59 -7.57 5.18
CA ILE A 11 -1.11 -8.72 4.42
C ILE A 11 0.18 -9.30 4.99
N LYS A 12 0.40 -10.59 4.72
CA LYS A 12 1.65 -11.30 4.99
C LYS A 12 2.01 -12.23 3.84
N GLY A 13 3.28 -12.61 3.77
CA GLY A 13 3.77 -13.59 2.81
C GLY A 13 3.68 -13.13 1.36
N TYR A 14 3.72 -11.82 1.11
CA TYR A 14 3.73 -11.25 -0.23
C TYR A 14 4.93 -11.79 -1.02
N LYS A 15 4.64 -12.33 -2.20
CA LYS A 15 5.62 -12.75 -3.21
C LYS A 15 5.12 -12.26 -4.55
N GLU A 16 6.05 -11.78 -5.37
CA GLU A 16 5.77 -11.30 -6.72
C GLU A 16 6.74 -11.95 -7.72
N HIS A 17 6.33 -11.98 -8.98
CA HIS A 17 7.15 -12.42 -10.10
C HIS A 17 6.75 -11.66 -11.36
N ASP A 18 7.75 -11.15 -12.07
CA ASP A 18 7.53 -10.52 -13.37
C ASP A 18 7.10 -11.58 -14.40
N THR A 19 6.06 -11.27 -15.15
CA THR A 19 5.61 -12.06 -16.30
C THR A 19 5.84 -11.26 -17.59
N MET A 20 5.49 -11.85 -18.75
CA MET A 20 5.55 -11.12 -20.02
C MET A 20 4.53 -9.97 -20.10
N ASP A 21 3.42 -10.07 -19.37
CA ASP A 21 2.26 -9.19 -19.51
C ASP A 21 2.01 -8.30 -18.27
N GLY A 22 2.78 -8.48 -17.20
CA GLY A 22 2.60 -7.74 -15.95
C GLY A 22 3.29 -8.39 -14.76
N VAL A 23 2.79 -8.11 -13.56
CA VAL A 23 3.32 -8.66 -12.31
C VAL A 23 2.34 -9.68 -11.74
N ALA A 24 2.79 -10.92 -11.57
CA ALA A 24 2.07 -11.92 -10.81
C ALA A 24 2.38 -11.75 -9.33
N TYR A 25 1.40 -11.94 -8.45
CA TYR A 25 1.63 -11.91 -7.02
C TYR A 25 0.71 -12.85 -6.25
N VAL A 26 1.14 -13.20 -5.05
CA VAL A 26 0.33 -13.91 -4.05
C VAL A 26 0.57 -13.32 -2.66
N CYS A 27 -0.49 -13.18 -1.87
CA CYS A 27 -0.38 -12.80 -0.47
C CYS A 27 -1.49 -13.41 0.39
N THR A 28 -1.28 -13.42 1.70
CA THR A 28 -2.29 -13.83 2.68
C THR A 28 -2.90 -12.59 3.33
N ILE A 29 -4.23 -12.54 3.40
CA ILE A 29 -5.00 -11.48 4.06
C ILE A 29 -5.23 -11.89 5.53
N TRP A 30 -4.90 -10.98 6.44
CA TRP A 30 -5.06 -11.15 7.88
C TRP A 30 -5.93 -10.03 8.45
N ARG A 31 -6.71 -10.34 9.47
CA ARG A 31 -7.49 -9.37 10.25
C ARG A 31 -7.32 -9.69 11.73
N GLU A 32 -6.95 -8.70 12.54
CA GLU A 32 -6.84 -8.86 14.01
C GLU A 32 -5.99 -10.07 14.45
N GLY A 33 -4.94 -10.38 13.67
CA GLY A 33 -4.06 -11.51 13.97
C GLY A 33 -4.59 -12.89 13.57
N ARG A 34 -5.74 -13.00 12.88
CA ARG A 34 -6.19 -14.25 12.21
C ARG A 34 -6.00 -14.17 10.70
N LYS A 35 -5.72 -15.31 10.05
CA LYS A 35 -5.79 -15.44 8.59
C LYS A 35 -7.27 -15.46 8.18
N VAL A 36 -7.67 -14.56 7.29
CA VAL A 36 -9.05 -14.44 6.80
C VAL A 36 -9.18 -14.73 5.30
N GLY A 37 -8.07 -14.74 4.56
CA GLY A 37 -8.10 -15.03 3.14
C GLY A 37 -6.73 -15.00 2.46
N SER A 38 -6.76 -14.95 1.14
CA SER A 38 -5.60 -14.77 0.26
C SER A 38 -6.00 -14.00 -0.99
N ALA A 39 -5.03 -13.31 -1.57
CA ALA A 39 -5.18 -12.66 -2.87
C ALA A 39 -4.10 -13.20 -3.83
N GLU A 40 -4.49 -13.39 -5.08
CA GLU A 40 -3.61 -13.85 -6.15
C GLU A 40 -3.89 -13.10 -7.45
N GLN A 41 -2.82 -12.73 -8.14
CA GLN A 41 -2.88 -12.27 -9.53
C GLN A 41 -1.86 -13.07 -10.34
N SER A 42 -2.32 -13.63 -11.45
CA SER A 42 -1.55 -14.37 -12.45
C SER A 42 -0.54 -13.53 -13.24
N GLY A 43 -0.68 -12.20 -13.25
CA GLY A 43 0.15 -11.27 -13.99
C GLY A 43 -0.06 -11.32 -15.51
N ARG A 44 -1.11 -11.98 -16.02
CA ARG A 44 -1.41 -12.11 -17.47
C ARG A 44 -2.55 -11.21 -17.94
N GLY A 45 -2.76 -10.10 -17.24
CA GLY A 45 -4.01 -9.33 -17.31
C GLY A 45 -5.17 -10.00 -16.56
N GLY A 46 -6.27 -9.27 -16.40
CA GLY A 46 -7.44 -9.68 -15.61
C GLY A 46 -7.41 -9.17 -14.17
N SER A 47 -8.38 -9.58 -13.37
CA SER A 47 -8.57 -9.10 -11.99
C SER A 47 -7.87 -9.96 -10.96
N THR A 48 -7.54 -9.35 -9.82
CA THR A 48 -7.08 -10.03 -8.64
C THR A 48 -8.13 -11.02 -8.12
N MET A 49 -7.74 -12.27 -7.93
CA MET A 49 -8.57 -13.32 -7.34
C MET A 49 -8.49 -13.25 -5.81
N LEU A 50 -9.64 -13.01 -5.17
CA LEU A 50 -9.76 -12.93 -3.71
C LEU A 50 -10.48 -14.18 -3.16
N TYR A 51 -9.82 -14.88 -2.24
CA TYR A 51 -10.35 -16.06 -1.58
C TYR A 51 -10.47 -15.80 -0.08
N PHE A 52 -11.68 -15.87 0.47
CA PHE A 52 -11.94 -15.68 1.90
C PHE A 52 -12.30 -16.99 2.58
N ALA A 53 -11.97 -17.09 3.87
CA ALA A 53 -12.27 -18.25 4.69
C ALA A 53 -13.78 -18.46 4.89
N ASP A 54 -14.54 -17.38 4.96
CA ASP A 54 -16.00 -17.39 5.03
C ASP A 54 -16.62 -16.16 4.35
N ARG A 55 -17.95 -16.21 4.17
CA ARG A 55 -18.71 -15.16 3.50
C ARG A 55 -18.79 -13.87 4.32
N ALA A 56 -18.75 -13.96 5.65
CA ALA A 56 -18.86 -12.79 6.51
C ALA A 56 -17.60 -11.92 6.41
N GLU A 57 -16.41 -12.53 6.37
CA GLU A 57 -15.16 -11.82 6.15
C GLU A 57 -15.08 -11.22 4.75
N GLN A 58 -15.54 -11.95 3.72
CA GLN A 58 -15.64 -11.40 2.38
C GLN A 58 -16.49 -10.12 2.36
N THR A 59 -17.71 -10.19 2.92
CA THR A 59 -18.62 -9.04 2.95
C THR A 59 -18.05 -7.88 3.76
N ALA A 60 -17.40 -8.13 4.90
CA ALA A 60 -16.77 -7.08 5.69
C ALA A 60 -15.60 -6.42 4.95
N PHE A 61 -14.81 -7.20 4.20
CA PHE A 61 -13.71 -6.69 3.39
C PHE A 61 -14.23 -5.84 2.21
N GLU A 62 -15.22 -6.34 1.48
CA GLU A 62 -15.86 -5.62 0.37
C GLU A 62 -16.54 -4.32 0.82
N ALA A 63 -17.21 -4.32 1.98
CA ALA A 63 -17.82 -3.12 2.54
C ALA A 63 -16.77 -2.08 2.94
N LEU A 64 -15.64 -2.51 3.53
CA LEU A 64 -14.52 -1.60 3.81
C LEU A 64 -13.95 -1.03 2.51
N ALA A 65 -13.74 -1.88 1.51
CA ALA A 65 -13.17 -1.47 0.24
C ALA A 65 -14.04 -0.41 -0.47
N THR A 66 -15.35 -0.65 -0.55
CA THR A 66 -16.30 0.27 -1.20
C THR A 66 -16.57 1.54 -0.41
N SER A 67 -16.26 1.58 0.90
CA SER A 67 -16.31 2.81 1.70
C SER A 67 -15.18 3.80 1.39
N ARG A 68 -14.16 3.37 0.65
CA ARG A 68 -13.02 4.20 0.29
C ARG A 68 -13.37 5.13 -0.88
N PRO A 69 -12.71 6.29 -0.99
CA PRO A 69 -12.90 7.18 -2.12
C PRO A 69 -12.53 6.48 -3.43
N ALA A 70 -13.31 6.73 -4.47
CA ALA A 70 -12.98 6.31 -5.82
C ALA A 70 -11.66 6.95 -6.29
N ARG A 71 -10.98 6.29 -7.21
CA ARG A 71 -9.79 6.84 -7.87
C ARG A 71 -10.25 7.62 -9.09
N GLU A 72 -9.92 8.90 -9.12
CA GLU A 72 -10.17 9.77 -10.27
C GLU A 72 -8.98 9.71 -11.23
N TYR A 73 -9.27 9.51 -12.51
CA TYR A 73 -8.33 9.65 -13.62
C TYR A 73 -8.88 10.68 -14.59
N ASP A 74 -8.02 11.26 -15.44
CA ASP A 74 -8.40 12.34 -16.36
C ASP A 74 -9.68 12.05 -17.18
N ASP A 75 -9.86 10.79 -17.61
CA ASP A 75 -10.94 10.37 -18.50
C ASP A 75 -12.01 9.46 -17.84
N PHE A 76 -11.78 8.98 -16.61
CA PHE A 76 -12.72 8.07 -15.95
C PHE A 76 -12.49 7.96 -14.43
N THR A 77 -13.54 7.56 -13.72
CA THR A 77 -13.50 7.28 -12.28
C THR A 77 -13.55 5.77 -12.05
N VAL A 78 -12.61 5.23 -11.26
CA VAL A 78 -12.60 3.82 -10.85
C VAL A 78 -13.12 3.73 -9.41
N PRO A 79 -14.25 3.07 -9.16
CA PRO A 79 -14.73 2.88 -7.79
C PRO A 79 -13.72 2.06 -6.99
N ALA A 80 -13.54 2.39 -5.71
CA ALA A 80 -12.73 1.56 -4.84
C ALA A 80 -13.40 0.21 -4.62
N ASP A 81 -12.61 -0.84 -4.77
CA ASP A 81 -13.06 -2.22 -4.67
C ASP A 81 -12.02 -3.11 -3.94
N GLY A 82 -12.33 -4.40 -3.84
CA GLY A 82 -11.48 -5.35 -3.12
C GLY A 82 -10.07 -5.42 -3.70
N GLU A 83 -9.92 -5.31 -5.02
CA GLU A 83 -8.62 -5.27 -5.70
C GLU A 83 -7.83 -4.03 -5.29
N SER A 84 -8.44 -2.85 -5.39
CA SER A 84 -7.85 -1.58 -4.98
C SER A 84 -7.39 -1.58 -3.51
N LEU A 85 -8.15 -2.22 -2.62
CA LEU A 85 -7.78 -2.35 -1.21
C LEU A 85 -6.59 -3.30 -1.03
N VAL A 86 -6.53 -4.41 -1.77
CA VAL A 86 -5.38 -5.32 -1.72
C VAL A 86 -4.11 -4.64 -2.23
N GLU A 87 -4.17 -3.90 -3.33
CA GLU A 87 -3.03 -3.13 -3.85
C GLU A 87 -2.48 -2.14 -2.82
N GLU A 88 -3.35 -1.45 -2.08
CA GLU A 88 -2.94 -0.50 -1.05
C GLU A 88 -2.26 -1.21 0.13
N LEU A 89 -2.79 -2.36 0.55
CA LEU A 89 -2.17 -3.18 1.59
C LEU A 89 -0.81 -3.75 1.14
N ILE A 90 -0.67 -4.13 -0.14
CA ILE A 90 0.60 -4.56 -0.74
C ILE A 90 1.62 -3.42 -0.70
N THR A 91 1.22 -2.25 -1.20
CA THR A 91 2.05 -1.04 -1.22
C THR A 91 2.53 -0.68 0.18
N GLY A 92 1.62 -0.68 1.17
CA GLY A 92 1.97 -0.41 2.56
C GLY A 92 2.90 -1.47 3.17
N TRP A 93 2.72 -2.76 2.82
CA TRP A 93 3.64 -3.82 3.23
C TRP A 93 5.04 -3.63 2.66
N GLN A 94 5.15 -3.25 1.38
CA GLN A 94 6.43 -2.97 0.72
C GLN A 94 7.12 -1.76 1.39
N PHE A 95 6.39 -0.69 1.69
CA PHE A 95 6.94 0.47 2.40
C PHE A 95 7.33 0.15 3.84
N ASP A 96 6.57 -0.66 4.57
CA ASP A 96 6.99 -1.16 5.88
C ASP A 96 8.28 -1.96 5.82
N ARG A 97 8.48 -2.75 4.76
CA ARG A 97 9.72 -3.52 4.55
C ARG A 97 10.89 -2.60 4.23
N GLU A 98 10.69 -1.62 3.36
CA GLU A 98 11.73 -0.67 2.96
C GLU A 98 12.09 0.31 4.07
N SER A 99 11.10 0.78 4.83
CA SER A 99 11.27 1.74 5.94
C SER A 99 12.15 1.22 7.08
N ARG A 100 12.31 -0.09 7.19
CA ARG A 100 13.26 -0.72 8.13
C ARG A 100 14.73 -0.46 7.79
N LYS A 101 15.02 -0.10 6.54
CA LYS A 101 16.38 0.10 6.03
C LYS A 101 16.68 1.56 5.68
N LYS A 102 15.65 2.34 5.37
CA LYS A 102 15.77 3.72 4.89
C LYS A 102 14.53 4.52 5.25
N ILE A 103 14.64 5.85 5.39
CA ILE A 103 13.48 6.73 5.47
C ILE A 103 12.83 6.75 4.08
N VAL A 104 11.59 6.30 3.98
CA VAL A 104 10.80 6.37 2.76
C VAL A 104 10.02 7.68 2.79
N VAL A 105 10.16 8.49 1.75
CA VAL A 105 9.42 9.76 1.62
C VAL A 105 8.74 9.82 0.27
N ARG A 106 7.68 10.62 0.18
CA ARG A 106 7.05 10.99 -1.09
C ARG A 106 7.24 12.46 -1.36
N THR A 107 7.53 12.79 -2.62
CA THR A 107 7.42 14.16 -3.13
C THR A 107 6.08 14.30 -3.83
N SER A 108 5.43 15.45 -3.71
CA SER A 108 4.31 15.75 -4.60
C SER A 108 4.88 16.38 -5.86
N ARG A 109 4.84 15.69 -7.01
CA ARG A 109 5.09 16.36 -8.29
C ARG A 109 3.82 16.74 -9.05
N LYS A 110 2.67 16.18 -8.70
CA LYS A 110 1.29 16.63 -8.96
C LYS A 110 0.34 15.64 -8.28
N ASP A 111 -0.95 15.94 -8.23
CA ASP A 111 -1.99 15.26 -7.44
C ASP A 111 -2.36 13.84 -7.94
N ASP A 112 -1.60 13.30 -8.89
CA ASP A 112 -1.90 12.01 -9.50
C ASP A 112 -1.00 10.93 -8.87
N LEU A 113 -1.57 9.77 -8.54
CA LEU A 113 -0.81 8.60 -8.03
C LEU A 113 0.36 8.21 -8.95
N GLY A 114 0.34 8.63 -10.23
CA GLY A 114 1.42 8.45 -11.20
C GLY A 114 2.65 9.35 -11.03
N ASP A 115 2.55 10.46 -10.29
CA ASP A 115 3.62 11.46 -10.11
C ASP A 115 4.30 11.40 -8.72
N LEU A 116 4.01 10.36 -7.94
CA LEU A 116 4.65 10.11 -6.65
C LEU A 116 6.06 9.57 -6.83
N GLU A 117 7.06 10.45 -6.74
CA GLU A 117 8.45 10.01 -6.62
C GLU A 117 8.72 9.56 -5.18
N ILE A 118 9.03 8.27 -5.01
CA ILE A 118 9.35 7.67 -3.72
C ILE A 118 10.87 7.62 -3.56
N LYS A 119 11.39 8.32 -2.56
CA LYS A 119 12.83 8.38 -2.25
C LYS A 119 13.15 7.67 -0.96
N GLY A 120 14.32 7.00 -0.92
CA GLY A 120 14.80 6.26 0.23
C GLY A 120 16.13 6.81 0.77
N PHE A 121 16.16 7.25 2.03
CA PHE A 121 17.37 7.80 2.67
C PHE A 121 17.91 6.87 3.75
N LYS A 122 19.17 6.43 3.66
CA LYS A 122 19.80 5.55 4.66
C LYS A 122 20.12 6.29 5.96
N ALA A 123 19.10 6.56 6.76
CA ALA A 123 19.19 7.22 8.05
C ALA A 123 18.07 6.74 9.00
N ALA A 124 18.26 6.94 10.30
CA ALA A 124 17.19 6.75 11.27
C ALA A 124 16.19 7.92 11.21
N VAL A 125 14.91 7.61 11.34
CA VAL A 125 13.85 8.63 11.40
C VAL A 125 14.02 9.45 12.68
N SER A 126 14.27 10.76 12.52
CA SER A 126 14.32 11.71 13.64
C SER A 126 13.88 13.10 13.18
N PRO A 127 13.33 13.95 14.08
CA PRO A 127 12.90 15.31 13.70
C PRO A 127 14.02 16.17 13.09
N ALA A 128 15.27 15.96 13.48
CA ALA A 128 16.41 16.68 12.89
C ALA A 128 16.67 16.27 11.44
N VAL A 129 16.69 14.96 11.17
CA VAL A 129 16.88 14.42 9.82
C VAL A 129 15.71 14.81 8.90
N LEU A 130 14.46 14.72 9.38
CA LEU A 130 13.28 15.10 8.61
C LEU A 130 13.30 16.58 8.22
N ARG A 131 13.67 17.48 9.16
CA ARG A 131 13.87 18.91 8.86
C ARG A 131 14.95 19.13 7.82
N GLN A 132 16.08 18.44 7.95
CA GLN A 132 17.17 18.54 6.97
C GLN A 132 16.73 18.07 5.58
N LEU A 133 16.01 16.95 5.48
CA LEU A 133 15.48 16.45 4.22
C LEU A 133 14.54 17.46 3.57
N LYS A 134 13.63 18.07 4.34
CA LYS A 134 12.71 19.10 3.84
C LYS A 134 13.43 20.35 3.36
N VAL A 135 14.54 20.74 4.01
CA VAL A 135 15.37 21.88 3.56
C VAL A 135 16.12 21.53 2.27
N GLN A 136 16.63 20.30 2.15
CA GLN A 136 17.36 19.84 0.96
C GLN A 136 16.44 19.66 -0.25
N ASP A 137 15.22 19.18 -0.03
CA ASP A 137 14.21 18.99 -1.06
C ASP A 137 12.83 19.45 -0.53
N PRO A 138 12.47 20.72 -0.78
CA PRO A 138 11.19 21.27 -0.37
C PRO A 138 9.97 20.57 -0.99
N ALA A 139 10.14 19.78 -2.05
CA ALA A 139 9.06 19.01 -2.67
C ALA A 139 8.67 17.78 -1.85
N ILE A 140 9.49 17.36 -0.87
CA ILE A 140 9.11 16.25 0.02
C ILE A 140 7.98 16.73 0.93
N THR A 141 6.84 16.04 0.91
CA THR A 141 5.65 16.44 1.69
C THR A 141 5.38 15.50 2.86
N HIS A 142 5.74 14.23 2.74
CA HIS A 142 5.45 13.22 3.76
C HIS A 142 6.57 12.19 3.87
N TYR A 143 6.63 11.53 5.03
CA TYR A 143 7.45 10.34 5.26
C TYR A 143 6.57 9.16 5.66
N TRP A 144 7.05 7.94 5.40
CA TRP A 144 6.40 6.72 5.83
C TRP A 144 6.84 6.37 7.25
N GLU A 145 5.88 6.17 8.15
CA GLU A 145 6.10 5.64 9.49
C GLU A 145 5.64 4.17 9.52
N THR A 146 6.56 3.27 9.86
CA THR A 146 6.31 1.81 9.86
C THR A 146 5.06 1.46 10.67
N GLY A 147 4.15 0.68 10.08
CA GLY A 147 2.90 0.25 10.69
C GLY A 147 1.79 1.32 10.74
N LYS A 148 2.12 2.59 10.47
CA LYS A 148 1.21 3.74 10.61
C LYS A 148 0.96 4.50 9.31
N GLY A 149 1.73 4.23 8.26
CA GLY A 149 1.59 4.83 6.95
C GLY A 149 2.19 6.22 6.82
N TRP A 150 1.68 7.02 5.88
CA TRP A 150 2.18 8.35 5.60
C TRP A 150 1.93 9.35 6.74
N LYS A 151 2.94 10.17 7.04
CA LYS A 151 2.91 11.29 7.99
C LYS A 151 3.42 12.55 7.32
N ALA A 152 2.75 13.68 7.56
CA ALA A 152 3.22 14.97 7.09
C ALA A 152 4.59 15.32 7.72
N LEU A 153 5.42 16.01 6.95
CA LEU A 153 6.69 16.58 7.41
C LEU A 153 6.53 17.96 8.03
#